data_AF-A0A0W0VE82-F1
#
_entry.id   AF-A0A0W0VE82-F1
#
_cell.length_a   1.000
_cell.length_b   1.000
_cell.length_c   1.000
_cell.angle_alpha   90.00
_cell.angle_beta   90.00
_cell.angle_gamma   90.00
#
_symmetry.space_group_name_H-M   'P 1'
#
loop_
_entity.id
_entity.type
_entity.pdbx_description
1 polymer ?
#
loop_
_entity_poly.entity_id
_entity_poly.type
_entity_poly.pdbx_seq_one_letter_code
_entity_poly.pdbx_strand_id
1 'polypeptide(L)' 'MKGHHNGIDYECLAQKSNGRYAAEYLLIFHYEQYTYVVKKSVGKTFPSKKEAEIKAMEIAKMQIEKGFF' A
#
# COMPACT_ATOMS: atom_id res chain seq x y z
N MET A 1 7.57 -2.95 -2.03
CA MET A 1 7.01 -3.78 -3.13
C MET A 1 6.14 -2.91 -4.02
N LYS A 2 6.22 -3.03 -5.35
CA LYS A 2 5.42 -2.22 -6.30
C LYS A 2 4.54 -3.12 -7.16
N GLY A 3 3.40 -2.60 -7.62
CA GLY A 3 2.55 -3.32 -8.57
C GLY A 3 1.47 -2.42 -9.19
N HIS A 4 0.70 -3.02 -10.09
CA HIS A 4 -0.39 -2.39 -10.81
C HIS A 4 -1.64 -3.26 -10.69
N HIS A 5 -2.81 -2.67 -10.43
CA HIS A 5 -4.09 -3.40 -10.35
C HIS A 5 -5.24 -2.50 -10.82
N ASN A 6 -6.07 -2.98 -11.74
CA ASN A 6 -7.21 -2.25 -12.30
C ASN A 6 -6.92 -0.79 -12.71
N GLY A 7 -5.79 -0.53 -13.36
CA GLY A 7 -5.43 0.82 -13.82
C GLY A 7 -4.80 1.73 -12.75
N ILE A 8 -4.61 1.23 -11.52
CA ILE A 8 -4.04 1.98 -10.40
C ILE A 8 -2.68 1.37 -10.03
N ASP A 9 -1.65 2.21 -10.00
CA ASP A 9 -0.33 1.84 -9.49
C ASP A 9 -0.33 1.88 -7.96
N TYR A 10 0.40 0.95 -7.34
CA TYR A 10 0.55 0.93 -5.90
C TYR A 10 1.97 0.59 -5.45
N GLU A 11 2.35 1.16 -4.31
CA GLU A 11 3.63 0.88 -3.65
C GLU A 11 3.40 0.53 -2.18
N CYS A 12 3.83 -0.66 -1.79
CA CYS A 12 3.73 -1.18 -0.43
C CYS A 12 5.07 -0.98 0.29
N LEU A 13 4.98 -0.39 1.47
CA LEU A 13 6.11 -0.04 2.33
C LEU A 13 5.99 -0.77 3.67
N ALA A 14 7.13 -1.12 4.23
CA ALA A 14 7.23 -1.69 5.56
C ALA A 14 8.23 -0.86 6.38
N GLN A 15 7.72 -0.14 7.38
CA GLN A 15 8.52 0.72 8.24
C GLN A 15 8.82 0.00 9.55
N LYS A 16 10.11 -0.14 9.89
CA LYS A 16 10.51 -0.74 11.16
C LYS A 16 10.12 0.18 12.33
N SER A 17 9.44 -0.36 13.34
CA SER A 17 9.04 0.32 14.57
C SER A 17 9.07 -0.67 15.74
N ASN A 18 9.91 -0.39 16.75
CA ASN A 18 10.04 -1.20 17.97
C ASN A 18 10.22 -2.71 17.72
N GLY A 19 11.10 -3.07 16.77
CA GLY A 19 11.38 -4.48 16.43
C GLY A 19 10.32 -5.17 15.56
N ARG A 20 9.19 -4.50 15.27
CA ARG A 20 8.15 -4.95 14.33
C ARG A 20 8.15 -4.05 13.09
N TYR A 21 7.28 -4.35 12.13
CA TYR A 21 7.13 -3.61 10.88
C TYR A 21 5.69 -3.10 10.74
N ALA A 22 5.52 -1.78 10.71
CA ALA A 22 4.26 -1.16 10.33
C ALA A 22 4.09 -1.27 8.80
N ALA A 23 2.92 -1.74 8.37
CA ALA A 23 2.60 -1.88 6.95
C ALA A 23 1.87 -0.63 6.45
N GLU A 24 2.36 -0.09 5.34
CA GLU A 24 1.79 1.07 4.65
C GLU A 24 1.68 0.78 3.16
N TYR A 25 0.75 1.44 2.48
CA TYR A 25 0.68 1.40 1.02
C TYR A 25 0.35 2.78 0.47
N LEU A 26 0.84 3.03 -0.73
CA LEU A 26 0.58 4.19 -1.57
C LEU A 26 -0.31 3.72 -2.71
N LEU A 27 -1.40 4.42 -2.97
CA LEU A 27 -2.15 4.32 -4.22
C LEU A 27 -1.78 5.53 -5.07
N ILE A 28 -1.39 5.27 -6.31
CA ILE A 28 -0.84 6.26 -7.23
C ILE A 28 -1.81 6.36 -8.41
N PHE A 29 -2.40 7.54 -8.57
CA PHE A 29 -3.35 7.83 -9.62
C PHE A 29 -2.75 8.84 -10.58
N HIS A 30 -2.72 8.50 -11.86
CA HIS A 30 -2.22 9.35 -12.92
C HIS A 30 -3.40 10.01 -13.64
N TYR A 31 -3.50 11.34 -13.55
CA TYR A 31 -4.55 12.13 -14.19
C TYR A 31 -3.92 13.23 -15.04
N GLU A 32 -3.87 13.01 -16.36
CA GLU A 32 -3.28 13.91 -17.35
C GLU A 32 -1.91 14.47 -16.93
N GLN A 33 -1.88 15.70 -16.39
CA GLN A 33 -0.66 16.40 -15.99
C GLN A 33 -0.30 16.21 -14.51
N TYR A 34 -1.15 15.55 -13.73
CA TYR A 34 -1.02 15.42 -12.28
C TYR A 34 -0.92 13.96 -11.86
N THR A 35 -0.18 13.72 -10.78
CA THR A 35 -0.13 12.42 -10.11
C THR A 35 -0.55 12.62 -8.67
N TYR A 36 -1.58 11.90 -8.25
CA TYR A 36 -2.08 11.91 -6.88
C TYR A 36 -1.57 10.66 -6.17
N VAL A 37 -0.96 10.85 -5.00
CA VAL A 37 -0.46 9.75 -4.18
C VAL A 37 -1.21 9.74 -2.86
N VAL A 38 -2.00 8.70 -2.64
CA VAL A 38 -2.75 8.48 -1.40
C VAL A 38 -1.97 7.50 -0.53
N LYS A 39 -1.40 8.00 0.57
CA LYS A 39 -0.73 7.17 1.58
C LYS A 39 -1.73 6.66 2.62
N LYS A 40 -1.72 5.35 2.88
CA LYS A 40 -2.57 4.69 3.88
C LYS A 40 -1.74 3.73 4.74
N SER A 41 -2.14 3.63 6.01
CA SER A 41 -1.64 2.60 6.93
C SER A 41 -2.59 1.41 6.96
N VAL A 42 -2.03 0.20 7.12
CA VAL A 42 -2.81 -1.01 7.40
C VAL A 42 -3.28 -1.06 8.86
N GLY A 43 -2.78 -0.18 9.73
CA GLY A 43 -3.18 -0.07 11.14
C GLY A 43 -2.73 -1.24 12.02
N LYS A 44 -1.81 -2.08 11.53
CA LYS A 44 -1.25 -3.25 12.24
C LYS A 44 0.26 -3.34 12.03
N THR A 45 0.93 -4.06 12.94
CA THR A 45 2.38 -4.31 12.87
C THR A 45 2.69 -5.80 12.76
N PHE A 46 3.71 -6.14 11.98
CA PHE A 46 4.06 -7.50 11.59
C PHE A 46 5.47 -7.86 12.08
N PRO A 47 5.74 -9.14 12.37
CA PRO A 47 7.05 -9.58 12.84
C PRO A 47 8.14 -9.48 11.76
N SER A 48 7.78 -9.55 10.47
CA SER A 48 8.74 -9.47 9.36
C SER A 48 8.38 -8.38 8.35
N LYS A 49 9.41 -7.82 7.70
CA LYS A 49 9.26 -6.87 6.59
C LYS A 49 8.39 -7.44 5.48
N LYS A 50 8.65 -8.71 5.12
CA LYS A 50 7.96 -9.42 4.04
C LYS A 50 6.47 -9.59 4.33
N GLU A 51 6.09 -9.96 5.56
CA GLU A 51 4.68 -10.04 5.95
C GLU A 51 3.99 -8.69 5.91
N ALA A 52 4.65 -7.62 6.39
CA ALA A 52 4.12 -6.27 6.31
C ALA A 52 3.84 -5.85 4.85
N GLU A 53 4.78 -6.09 3.94
CA GLU A 53 4.61 -5.76 2.51
C GLU A 53 3.52 -6.60 1.85
N ILE A 54 3.44 -7.91 2.12
CA ILE A 54 2.37 -8.78 1.61
C ILE A 54 1.01 -8.28 2.10
N LYS A 55 0.89 -7.94 3.39
CA LYS A 55 -0.39 -7.48 3.94
C LYS A 55 -0.78 -6.11 3.41
N ALA A 56 0.17 -5.20 3.23
CA ALA A 56 -0.06 -3.93 2.55
C ALA A 56 -0.57 -4.15 1.12
N MET A 57 0.02 -5.08 0.37
CA MET A 57 -0.42 -5.41 -0.99
C MET A 57 -1.85 -5.98 -1.04
N GLU A 58 -2.18 -6.94 -0.17
CA GLU A 58 -3.54 -7.51 -0.10
C GLU A 58 -4.58 -6.42 0.17
N ILE A 59 -4.30 -5.52 1.12
CA ILE A 59 -5.21 -4.43 1.45
C ILE A 59 -5.27 -3.41 0.31
N ALA A 60 -4.16 -3.05 -0.32
CA ALA A 60 -4.14 -2.14 -1.46
C ALA A 60 -5.01 -2.66 -2.60
N LYS A 61 -4.87 -3.93 -2.98
CA LYS A 61 -5.70 -4.58 -4.02
C LYS A 61 -7.19 -4.59 -3.64
N MET A 62 -7.51 -4.97 -2.41
CA MET A 62 -8.88 -4.96 -1.92
C MET A 62 -9.50 -3.55 -1.95
N GLN A 63 -8.72 -2.51 -1.59
CA GLN A 63 -9.21 -1.13 -1.69
C GLN A 63 -9.47 -0.78 -3.15
N ILE A 64 -8.51 -1.06 -4.05
CA ILE A 64 -8.61 -0.90 -5.52
C ILE A 64 -9.89 -1.55 -6.07
N GLU A 65 -10.23 -2.74 -5.61
CA GLU A 65 -11.44 -3.47 -6.03
C GLU A 65 -12.73 -2.87 -5.51
N LYS A 66 -12.71 -2.29 -4.31
CA LYS A 66 -13.92 -1.73 -3.67
C LYS A 66 -14.27 -0.32 -4.13
N GLY A 67 -13.42 0.34 -4.91
CA GLY A 67 -13.68 1.71 -5.35
C GLY A 67 -13.58 2.75 -4.23
N PHE A 68 -12.95 2.42 -3.09
CA PHE A 68 -12.83 3.33 -1.95
C PHE A 68 -11.70 4.35 -2.18
N PHE A 69 -11.88 5.27 -3.14
CA PHE A 69 -10.99 6.42 -3.38
C PHE A 69 -11.80 7.64 -3.76
#